data_AF-A0A7H9AN90-F1
#
_entry.id   AF-A0A7H9AN90-F1
#
_cell.length_a   1.000
_cell.length_b   1.000
_cell.length_c   1.000
_cell.angle_alpha   90.00
_cell.angle_beta   90.00
_cell.angle_gamma   90.00
#
_symmetry.space_group_name_H-M   'P 1'
#
loop_
_entity.id
_entity.type
_entity.pdbx_description
1 polymer ?
#
loop_
_entity_poly.entity_id
_entity_poly.type
_entity_poly.pdbx_seq_one_letter_code
_entity_poly.pdbx_strand_id
1 'polypeptide(L)'
;MFNLFRKKKLINEKDYEFLRALVEALPKNYSYLVSQVSEEFILDKKVNQLGDKGTYTLSLNAELETKYSDKSFPQLFIVKDVGVWNEVKGSFEQ
;
A
#
# COMPACT_ATOMS: atom_id res chain seq x y z
N MET A 1 -26.65 -11.10 15.05
CA MET A 1 -25.31 -11.72 15.05
C MET A 1 -24.28 -10.63 15.20
N PHE A 2 -23.75 -10.49 16.41
CA PHE A 2 -22.87 -9.41 16.81
C PHE A 2 -21.42 -9.77 16.47
N ASN A 3 -20.93 -9.31 15.31
CA ASN A 3 -19.48 -9.22 15.09
C ASN A 3 -18.96 -7.98 15.83
N LEU A 4 -18.90 -8.05 17.15
CA LEU A 4 -18.25 -7.04 17.99
C LEU A 4 -16.73 -7.08 17.70
N PHE A 5 -16.24 -6.00 17.10
CA PHE A 5 -14.83 -5.60 17.02
C PHE A 5 -13.87 -6.66 16.47
N ARG A 6 -13.89 -6.85 15.15
CA ARG A 6 -12.69 -7.35 14.45
C ARG A 6 -11.54 -6.40 14.80
N LYS A 7 -10.56 -6.84 15.60
CA LYS A 7 -9.33 -6.09 15.84
C LYS A 7 -8.73 -5.77 14.47
N LYS A 8 -8.69 -4.49 14.09
CA LYS A 8 -8.00 -4.03 12.88
C LYS A 8 -6.59 -4.60 12.92
N LYS A 9 -6.14 -5.20 11.81
CA LYS A 9 -4.76 -5.67 11.72
C LYS A 9 -3.94 -4.43 11.40
N LEU A 10 -3.50 -3.76 12.46
CA LEU A 10 -2.66 -2.59 12.39
C LEU A 10 -1.52 -2.85 11.41
N ILE A 11 -1.43 -1.97 10.40
CA ILE A 11 -0.27 -1.83 9.56
C ILE A 11 0.91 -1.55 10.48
N ASN A 12 1.98 -2.32 10.32
CA ASN A 12 3.18 -2.13 11.13
C ASN A 12 4.15 -1.18 10.42
N GLU A 13 5.19 -0.78 11.14
CA GLU A 13 6.23 0.12 10.63
C GLU A 13 6.90 -0.40 9.34
N LYS A 14 7.18 -1.71 9.27
CA LYS A 14 7.80 -2.34 8.09
C LYS A 14 6.91 -2.28 6.85
N ASP A 15 5.58 -2.34 7.04
CA ASP A 15 4.64 -2.16 5.94
C ASP A 15 4.74 -0.72 5.38
N TYR A 16 4.86 0.29 6.25
CA TYR A 16 5.07 1.68 5.80
C TYR A 16 6.43 1.87 5.14
N GLU A 17 7.50 1.30 5.70
CA GLU A 17 8.84 1.34 5.09
C GLU A 17 8.81 0.75 3.67
N PHE A 18 8.19 -0.42 3.51
CA PHE A 18 8.04 -1.06 2.21
C PHE A 18 7.23 -0.21 1.24
N LEU A 19 6.09 0.34 1.67
CA LEU A 19 5.25 1.20 0.82
C LEU A 19 5.96 2.50 0.43
N ARG A 20 6.75 3.11 1.33
CA ARG A 20 7.56 4.29 1.01
C ARG A 20 8.62 3.96 -0.04
N ALA A 21 9.39 2.89 0.17
CA ALA A 21 10.39 2.44 -0.78
C ALA A 21 9.78 2.13 -2.16
N LEU A 22 8.60 1.50 -2.18
CA LEU A 22 7.86 1.24 -3.41
C LEU A 22 7.52 2.55 -4.13
N VAL A 23 6.89 3.50 -3.45
CA VAL A 23 6.45 4.76 -4.04
C VAL A 23 7.63 5.62 -4.50
N GLU A 24 8.74 5.63 -3.75
CA GLU A 24 9.97 6.33 -4.13
C GLU A 24 10.63 5.75 -5.38
N ALA A 25 10.47 4.45 -5.64
CA ALA A 25 10.94 3.78 -6.84
C ALA A 25 10.05 4.04 -8.07
N LEU A 26 8.82 4.57 -7.88
CA LEU A 26 7.93 4.88 -9.00
C LEU A 26 8.41 6.11 -9.79
N PRO A 27 8.04 6.24 -11.07
CA PRO A 27 8.31 7.44 -11.85
C PRO A 27 7.79 8.71 -11.15
N LYS A 28 8.47 9.85 -11.36
CA LYS A 28 8.23 11.11 -10.63
C LYS A 28 6.78 11.60 -10.66
N ASN A 29 6.02 11.26 -11.69
CA ASN A 29 4.62 11.65 -11.79
C ASN A 29 3.78 11.02 -10.64
N TYR A 30 4.22 9.91 -10.03
CA TYR A 30 3.55 9.27 -8.88
C TYR A 30 3.92 9.87 -7.52
N SER A 31 4.64 11.00 -7.46
CA SER A 31 5.10 11.58 -6.18
C SER A 31 3.97 11.93 -5.20
N TYR A 32 2.75 12.14 -5.69
CA TYR A 32 1.58 12.42 -4.84
C TYR A 32 1.26 11.26 -3.88
N LEU A 33 1.58 10.02 -4.26
CA LEU A 33 1.40 8.82 -3.44
C LEU A 33 2.28 8.83 -2.18
N VAL A 34 3.39 9.58 -2.15
CA VAL A 34 4.29 9.63 -0.98
C VAL A 34 3.52 10.12 0.25
N SER A 35 2.70 11.15 0.06
CA SER A 35 1.88 11.74 1.12
C SER A 35 0.75 10.81 1.59
N GLN A 36 0.36 9.83 0.77
CA GLN A 36 -0.64 8.82 1.09
C GLN A 36 -0.07 7.69 1.97
N VAL A 37 1.25 7.51 2.04
CA VAL A 37 1.87 6.48 2.89
C VAL A 37 1.98 6.99 4.35
N SER A 38 0.83 7.11 5.01
CA SER A 38 0.68 7.63 6.36
C SER A 38 -0.39 6.90 7.16
N GLU A 39 -0.31 6.96 8.49
CA GLU A 39 -1.30 6.37 9.41
C GLU A 39 -2.67 7.04 9.31
N GLU A 40 -2.72 8.33 8.95
CA GLU A 40 -3.97 9.05 8.77
C GLU A 40 -4.75 8.57 7.55
N PHE A 41 -4.02 8.15 6.50
CA PHE A 41 -4.62 7.74 5.23
C PHE A 41 -4.80 6.23 5.11
N ILE A 42 -3.85 5.42 5.56
CA ILE A 42 -3.93 3.96 5.48
C ILE A 42 -4.41 3.40 6.81
N LEU A 43 -5.69 3.01 6.86
CA LEU A 43 -6.41 2.68 8.10
C LEU A 43 -6.27 1.22 8.53
N ASP A 44 -6.09 0.31 7.58
CA ASP A 44 -6.04 -1.14 7.86
C ASP A 44 -5.41 -1.92 6.69
N LYS A 45 -4.91 -3.13 6.97
CA LYS A 45 -4.42 -4.08 5.96
C LYS A 45 -5.11 -5.43 6.15
N LYS A 46 -5.80 -5.90 5.12
CA LYS A 46 -6.49 -7.20 5.10
C LYS A 46 -5.92 -8.11 4.03
N VAL A 47 -5.90 -9.41 4.28
CA VAL A 47 -5.60 -10.41 3.25
C VAL A 47 -6.69 -10.29 2.17
N ASN A 48 -6.28 -10.25 0.90
CA ASN A 48 -7.23 -10.27 -0.19
C ASN A 48 -7.82 -11.68 -0.31
N GLN A 49 -9.10 -11.83 0.04
CA GLN A 49 -9.77 -13.14 0.03
C GLN A 49 -9.97 -13.71 -1.37
N LEU A 50 -9.94 -12.86 -2.39
CA LEU A 50 -10.12 -13.23 -3.79
C LEU A 50 -8.79 -13.29 -4.56
N GLY A 51 -7.67 -12.96 -3.89
CA GLY A 51 -6.34 -12.92 -4.50
C GLY A 51 -5.48 -14.12 -4.11
N ASP A 52 -4.30 -14.18 -4.72
CA ASP A 52 -3.31 -15.22 -4.41
C ASP A 52 -2.75 -15.08 -2.99
N LYS A 53 -2.16 -16.16 -2.49
CA LYS A 53 -1.49 -16.16 -1.19
C LYS A 53 -0.41 -15.07 -1.16
N GLY A 54 -0.44 -14.22 -0.14
CA GLY A 54 0.47 -13.09 0.00
C GLY A 54 -0.05 -11.78 -0.59
N THR A 55 -1.25 -11.77 -1.18
CA THR A 55 -1.90 -10.53 -1.61
C THR A 55 -2.68 -9.87 -0.47
N TYR A 56 -2.56 -8.55 -0.39
CA TYR A 56 -3.20 -7.74 0.64
C TYR A 56 -3.95 -6.57 0.01
N THR A 57 -5.04 -6.16 0.65
CA THR A 57 -5.78 -4.94 0.34
C THR A 57 -5.63 -3.97 1.50
N LEU A 58 -5.37 -2.71 1.18
CA LEU A 58 -5.34 -1.62 2.15
C LEU A 58 -6.73 -0.99 2.25
N SER A 59 -7.15 -0.64 3.45
CA SER A 59 -8.33 0.20 3.67
C SER A 59 -7.87 1.63 3.83
N LEU A 60 -8.38 2.54 3.00
CA LEU A 60 -7.96 3.93 2.95
C LEU A 60 -9.01 4.85 3.59
N ASN A 61 -8.58 6.02 4.06
CA ASN A 61 -9.45 7.05 4.61
C ASN A 61 -10.10 7.87 3.48
N ALA A 62 -11.37 7.58 3.19
CA ALA A 62 -12.14 8.26 2.14
C ALA A 62 -12.30 9.78 2.38
N GLU A 63 -12.31 10.25 3.64
CA GLU A 63 -12.43 11.68 3.95
C GLU A 63 -11.22 12.48 3.44
N LEU A 64 -10.06 11.82 3.35
CA LEU A 64 -8.82 12.39 2.85
C LEU A 64 -8.58 12.12 1.36
N GLU A 65 -9.50 11.44 0.68
CA GLU A 65 -9.37 11.14 -0.74
C GLU A 65 -9.21 12.44 -1.55
N THR A 66 -10.02 13.45 -1.29
CA THR A 66 -9.94 14.74 -2.01
C THR A 66 -8.62 15.48 -1.78
N LYS A 67 -8.04 15.36 -0.57
CA LYS A 67 -6.75 15.95 -0.21
C LYS A 67 -5.59 15.35 -1.02
N TYR A 68 -5.66 14.04 -1.28
CA TYR A 68 -4.57 13.29 -1.92
C TYR A 68 -4.87 12.86 -3.36
N SER A 69 -6.08 13.12 -3.88
CA SER A 69 -6.47 12.79 -5.24
C SER A 69 -5.77 13.71 -6.25
N ASP A 70 -5.25 13.12 -7.32
CA ASP A 70 -4.82 13.84 -8.51
C ASP A 70 -5.72 13.42 -9.68
N LYS A 71 -6.58 14.33 -10.14
CA LYS A 71 -7.54 14.08 -11.23
C LYS A 71 -6.88 13.89 -12.60
N SER A 72 -5.59 14.21 -12.73
CA SER A 72 -4.82 13.95 -13.94
C SER A 72 -4.39 12.48 -14.07
N PHE A 73 -4.52 11.69 -12.99
CA PHE A 73 -4.13 10.29 -12.97
C PHE A 73 -5.26 9.32 -13.33
N PRO A 74 -4.92 8.15 -13.91
CA PRO A 74 -5.88 7.07 -14.09
C PRO A 74 -6.47 6.63 -12.74
N GLN A 75 -7.77 6.30 -12.74
CA GLN A 75 -8.45 5.75 -11.56
C GLN A 75 -7.87 4.39 -11.13
N LEU A 76 -7.22 3.67 -12.06
CA LEU A 76 -6.60 2.38 -11.81
C LEU A 76 -5.24 2.32 -12.49
N PHE A 77 -4.23 1.88 -11.74
CA PHE A 77 -2.91 1.54 -12.26
C PHE A 77 -2.42 0.27 -11.59
N ILE A 78 -1.64 -0.53 -12.32
CA ILE A 78 -1.02 -1.75 -11.81
C ILE A 78 0.48 -1.59 -11.96
N VAL A 79 1.19 -1.60 -10.83
CA VAL A 79 2.65 -1.71 -10.79
C VAL A 79 2.99 -3.19 -10.65
N LYS A 80 3.79 -3.71 -11.57
CA LYS A 80 4.24 -5.11 -11.60
C LYS A 80 5.73 -5.17 -11.92
N ASP A 81 6.29 -6.37 -11.82
CA ASP A 81 7.70 -6.63 -12.13
C ASP A 81 8.68 -5.80 -11.25
N VAL A 82 8.28 -5.54 -9.99
CA VAL A 82 9.10 -4.83 -9.00
C VAL A 82 10.13 -5.80 -8.41
N GLY A 83 11.42 -5.56 -8.67
CA GLY A 83 12.48 -6.33 -8.06
C GLY A 83 12.70 -5.94 -6.59
N VAL A 84 12.60 -6.90 -5.68
CA VAL A 84 12.88 -6.68 -4.25
C VAL A 84 14.27 -7.22 -3.94
N TRP A 85 15.19 -6.35 -3.53
CA TRP A 85 16.54 -6.79 -3.16
C TRP A 85 16.51 -7.54 -1.83
N ASN A 86 16.91 -8.81 -1.84
CA ASN A 86 17.06 -9.61 -0.63
C ASN A 86 18.52 -9.53 -0.15
N GLU A 87 18.77 -8.76 0.90
CA GLU A 87 20.10 -8.57 1.46
C GLU A 87 20.74 -9.87 1.98
N VAL A 88 19.92 -10.80 2.49
CA VAL A 88 20.42 -12.08 3.03
C VAL A 88 20.94 -12.98 1.92
N LYS A 89 20.27 -12.98 0.76
CA LYS A 89 20.65 -13.80 -0.40
C LYS A 89 21.60 -13.09 -1.36
N GLY A 90 21.70 -11.76 -1.30
CA GLY A 90 22.48 -10.97 -2.24
C GLY A 90 21.93 -11.01 -3.67
N SER A 91 20.61 -11.13 -3.82
CA SER A 91 19.95 -11.23 -5.12
C SER A 91 18.57 -10.56 -5.10
N PHE A 92 18.09 -10.15 -6.28
CA PHE A 92 16.69 -9.73 -6.43
C PHE A 92 15.75 -10.92 -6.35
N GLU A 93 14.62 -10.73 -5.67
CA GLU A 93 13.47 -11.62 -5.65
C GLU A 93 12.31 -10.96 -6.40
N GLN A 94 11.49 -11.80 -7.03
CA GLN A 94 10.24 -11.43 -7.71
C GLN A 94 9.06 -12.10 -7.00
#